data_AF-A0A967UJ96-F1
#
_entry.id   AF-A0A967UJ96-F1
#
_cell.length_a   1.000
_cell.length_b   1.000
_cell.length_c   1.000
_cell.angle_alpha   90.00
_cell.angle_beta   90.00
_cell.angle_gamma   90.00
#
_symmetry.space_group_name_H-M   'P 1'
#
loop_
_entity.id
_entity.type
_entity.pdbx_description
1 polymer ?
#
loop_
_entity_poly.entity_id
_entity_poly.type
_entity_poly.pdbx_seq_one_letter_code
_entity_poly.pdbx_strand_id
1 'polypeptide(L)'
;LSLLTGVPLPPGSLTIADRVIDWMTSVRFDPVPFDPGSSDLSDAARNHLDKVLSALQEKDDLRIVLCGRAGAVDLSAESPPDRPWKKATRQTLLELARKRMLAVKEALVAAGIEADRLFLCQPQLGEEGKVEPVVDIYL
;
A
#
# COMPACT_ATOMS: atom_id res chain seq x y z
N LEU A 1 22.81 -51.46 22.42
CA LEU A 1 21.86 -50.32 22.38
C LEU A 1 21.36 -50.18 20.95
N SER A 2 20.06 -49.90 20.83
CA SER A 2 19.14 -49.92 19.69
C SER A 2 19.66 -49.71 18.26
N LEU A 3 19.24 -50.64 17.39
CA LEU A 3 19.17 -50.49 15.94
C LEU A 3 17.93 -49.63 15.60
N LEU A 4 18.13 -48.57 14.83
CA LEU A 4 17.05 -47.73 14.29
C LEU A 4 16.38 -48.48 13.13
N THR A 5 15.22 -49.07 13.36
CA THR A 5 14.35 -49.52 12.27
C THR A 5 13.48 -48.33 11.84
N GLY A 6 13.89 -47.67 10.76
CA GLY A 6 13.02 -46.74 10.04
C GLY A 6 11.82 -47.51 9.49
N VAL A 7 10.61 -47.09 9.83
CA VAL A 7 9.37 -47.66 9.30
C VAL A 7 9.18 -47.12 7.88
N PRO A 8 9.16 -47.97 6.83
CA PRO A 8 8.82 -47.52 5.50
C PRO A 8 7.33 -47.18 5.47
N LEU A 9 7.01 -45.93 5.12
CA LEU A 9 5.63 -45.51 4.91
C LEU A 9 5.05 -46.19 3.67
N PRO A 10 3.76 -46.58 3.70
CA PRO A 10 3.12 -47.18 2.55
C PRO A 10 3.06 -46.17 1.38
N PRO A 11 3.30 -46.62 0.13
CA PRO A 11 3.10 -45.78 -1.05
C PRO A 11 1.63 -45.36 -1.10
N GLY A 12 1.37 -44.05 -0.99
CA GLY A 12 0.02 -43.47 -0.92
C GLY A 12 -0.28 -42.65 0.35
N SER A 13 0.66 -42.53 1.28
CA SER A 13 0.54 -41.58 2.40
C SER A 13 0.82 -40.15 1.92
N LEU A 14 -0.24 -39.37 1.73
CA LEU A 14 -0.14 -37.92 1.55
C LEU A 14 0.19 -37.31 2.91
N THR A 15 1.43 -36.84 3.10
CA THR A 15 1.79 -36.04 4.26
C THR A 15 1.02 -34.71 4.19
N ILE A 16 0.14 -34.48 5.16
CA ILE A 16 -0.62 -33.21 5.30
C ILE A 16 0.32 -32.01 5.54
N ALA A 17 1.63 -32.25 5.69
CA ALA A 17 2.65 -31.22 5.90
C ALA A 17 2.72 -30.18 4.77
N ASP A 18 2.37 -30.51 3.53
CA ASP A 18 2.53 -29.60 2.39
C ASP A 18 1.28 -28.77 2.05
N ARG A 19 0.15 -28.97 2.74
CA ARG A 19 -1.15 -28.36 2.36
C ARG A 19 -1.70 -27.27 3.29
N VAL A 20 -0.89 -26.74 4.21
CA VAL A 20 -1.34 -25.68 5.15
C VAL A 20 -0.65 -24.33 4.91
N ILE A 21 0.26 -24.21 3.94
CA ILE A 21 1.11 -23.01 3.81
C ILE A 21 0.44 -21.87 3.00
N ASP A 22 -0.62 -22.13 2.23
CA ASP A 22 -1.07 -21.16 1.20
C ASP A 22 -2.15 -20.15 1.64
N TRP A 23 -2.65 -20.19 2.87
CA TRP A 23 -3.78 -19.33 3.29
C TRP A 23 -3.38 -18.08 4.11
N MET A 24 -2.09 -17.86 4.38
CA MET A 24 -1.61 -16.72 5.18
C MET A 24 -0.81 -15.68 4.40
N THR A 25 -0.50 -15.90 3.11
CA THR A 25 0.15 -14.89 2.25
C THR A 25 -0.89 -13.97 1.62
N SER A 26 -1.58 -13.18 2.44
CA SER A 26 -2.31 -12.02 1.92
C SER A 26 -1.28 -11.10 1.28
N VAL A 27 -1.25 -11.03 -0.05
CA VAL A 27 -0.45 -10.07 -0.80
C VAL A 27 -0.86 -8.68 -0.30
N ARG A 28 0.03 -8.07 0.47
CA ARG A 28 -0.13 -6.71 0.99
C ARG A 28 1.02 -5.89 0.43
N PHE A 29 0.67 -4.79 -0.20
CA PHE A 29 1.65 -3.80 -0.57
C PHE A 29 1.88 -2.89 0.63
N ASP A 30 3.15 -2.59 0.91
CA ASP A 30 3.44 -1.49 1.83
C ASP A 30 2.90 -0.17 1.24
N PRO A 31 2.55 0.81 2.07
CA PRO A 31 2.11 2.12 1.58
C PRO A 31 3.22 2.85 0.81
N VAL A 32 2.85 3.61 -0.22
CA VAL A 32 3.76 4.50 -0.94
C VAL A 32 4.03 5.74 -0.08
N PRO A 33 5.29 6.01 0.31
CA PRO A 33 5.61 7.17 1.16
C PRO A 33 5.62 8.49 0.37
N PHE A 34 5.25 9.59 1.03
CA PHE A 34 5.36 10.95 0.53
C PHE A 34 6.08 11.84 1.54
N ASP A 35 6.65 12.95 1.08
CA ASP A 35 7.14 13.97 2.00
C ASP A 35 5.98 14.80 2.57
N PRO A 36 6.11 15.30 3.82
CA PRO A 36 5.11 16.17 4.42
C PRO A 36 4.77 17.38 3.54
N GLY A 37 3.48 17.63 3.33
CA GLY A 37 2.97 18.75 2.53
C GLY A 37 3.17 18.61 1.01
N SER A 38 3.81 17.53 0.55
CA SER A 38 4.10 17.29 -0.87
C SER A 38 3.21 16.23 -1.49
N SER A 39 2.89 16.39 -2.77
CA SER A 39 2.29 15.36 -3.64
C SER A 39 3.27 14.84 -4.70
N ASP A 40 4.53 15.29 -4.66
CA ASP A 40 5.54 14.84 -5.60
C ASP A 40 6.07 13.46 -5.19
N LEU A 41 6.30 12.60 -6.18
CA LEU A 41 6.91 11.30 -5.95
C LEU A 41 8.39 11.50 -5.61
N SER A 42 8.78 11.20 -4.37
CA SER A 42 10.18 11.15 -3.96
C SER A 42 10.88 9.92 -4.55
N ASP A 43 12.21 9.83 -4.42
CA ASP A 43 12.94 8.63 -4.86
C ASP A 43 12.52 7.38 -4.07
N ALA A 44 12.20 7.54 -2.79
CA ALA A 44 11.65 6.44 -1.98
C ALA A 44 10.29 5.97 -2.53
N ALA A 45 9.42 6.90 -2.93
CA ALA A 45 8.14 6.57 -3.56
C ALA A 45 8.34 5.84 -4.89
N ARG A 46 9.22 6.34 -5.76
CA ARG A 46 9.52 5.73 -7.08
C ARG A 46 10.06 4.31 -6.94
N ASN A 47 11.06 4.12 -6.08
CA ASN A 47 11.64 2.79 -5.81
C ASN A 47 10.59 1.81 -5.27
N HIS A 48 9.59 2.30 -4.53
CA HIS A 48 8.49 1.45 -4.07
C HIS A 48 7.51 1.13 -5.19
N LEU A 49 7.18 2.11 -6.04
CA LEU A 49 6.31 1.90 -7.21
C LEU A 49 6.90 0.92 -8.21
N ASP A 50 8.22 0.79 -8.33
CA ASP A 50 8.84 -0.24 -9.17
C ASP A 50 8.42 -1.66 -8.75
N LYS A 51 8.30 -1.91 -7.44
CA LYS A 51 7.84 -3.22 -6.91
C LYS A 51 6.36 -3.46 -7.21
N VAL A 52 5.55 -2.41 -7.05
CA VAL A 52 4.11 -2.45 -7.35
C VAL A 52 3.91 -2.71 -8.84
N LEU A 53 4.69 -2.03 -9.69
CA LEU A 53 4.67 -2.19 -11.14
C LEU A 53 5.02 -3.62 -11.54
N SER A 54 6.09 -4.21 -10.99
CA SER A 54 6.44 -5.60 -11.28
C SER A 54 5.30 -6.56 -10.94
N ALA A 55 4.66 -6.40 -9.78
CA ALA A 55 3.53 -7.25 -9.37
C ALA A 55 2.31 -7.09 -10.31
N LEU A 56 2.01 -5.87 -10.75
CA LEU A 56 0.91 -5.58 -11.68
C LEU A 56 1.20 -6.06 -13.12
N GLN A 57 2.47 -6.13 -13.53
CA GLN A 57 2.88 -6.68 -14.82
C GLN A 57 2.89 -8.21 -14.82
N GLU A 58 3.25 -8.84 -13.70
CA GLU A 58 3.23 -10.31 -13.56
C GLU A 58 1.80 -10.89 -13.53
N LYS A 59 0.84 -10.13 -13.00
CA LYS A 59 -0.57 -10.53 -12.89
C LYS A 59 -1.45 -9.48 -13.56
N ASP A 60 -1.87 -9.73 -14.79
CA ASP A 60 -2.65 -8.79 -15.62
C ASP A 60 -4.09 -8.60 -15.14
N ASP A 61 -4.63 -9.55 -14.38
CA ASP A 61 -5.94 -9.49 -13.74
C ASP A 61 -5.94 -8.76 -12.38
N LEU A 62 -4.75 -8.44 -11.84
CA LEU A 62 -4.62 -7.77 -10.55
C LEU A 62 -5.14 -6.33 -10.64
N ARG A 63 -6.09 -6.00 -9.78
CA ARG A 63 -6.66 -4.65 -9.64
C ARG A 63 -6.28 -4.11 -8.28
N ILE A 64 -6.05 -2.80 -8.18
CA ILE A 64 -5.70 -2.17 -6.92
C ILE A 64 -6.51 -0.90 -6.66
N VAL A 65 -6.73 -0.63 -5.38
CA VAL A 65 -7.36 0.60 -4.87
C VAL A 65 -6.30 1.43 -4.15
N LEU A 66 -6.14 2.68 -4.57
CA LEU A 66 -5.22 3.66 -4.03
C LEU A 66 -5.95 4.58 -3.06
N CYS A 67 -5.45 4.68 -1.82
CA CYS A 67 -6.01 5.51 -0.77
C CYS A 67 -4.98 6.46 -0.18
N GLY A 68 -5.12 7.75 -0.47
CA GLY A 68 -4.24 8.79 0.03
C GLY A 68 -4.61 9.21 1.44
N ARG A 69 -3.60 9.37 2.28
CA ARG A 69 -3.72 9.97 3.61
C ARG A 69 -2.96 11.28 3.70
N ALA A 70 -3.56 12.25 4.39
CA ALA A 70 -2.91 13.49 4.79
C ALA A 70 -3.24 13.80 6.25
N GLY A 71 -2.30 14.42 6.97
CA GLY A 71 -2.43 14.61 8.41
C GLY A 71 -1.81 15.91 8.91
N ALA A 72 -1.77 16.07 10.23
CA ALA A 72 -1.18 17.25 10.87
C ALA A 72 0.28 17.47 10.47
N VAL A 73 1.00 16.40 10.16
CA VAL A 73 2.39 16.44 9.67
C VAL A 73 2.51 17.18 8.34
N ASP A 74 1.45 17.24 7.53
CA ASP A 74 1.43 17.95 6.26
C ASP A 74 1.19 19.46 6.38
N LEU A 75 0.94 19.95 7.60
CA LEU A 75 0.83 21.37 7.88
C LEU A 75 2.22 21.96 8.15
N SER A 76 2.46 23.20 7.69
CA SER A 76 3.72 23.88 7.97
C SER A 76 3.89 24.14 9.47
N ALA A 77 5.13 24.31 9.92
CA ALA A 77 5.40 24.63 11.33
C ALA A 77 4.76 25.96 11.77
N GLU A 78 4.55 26.92 10.86
CA GLU A 78 3.80 28.16 11.16
C GLU A 78 2.29 27.93 11.31
N SER A 79 1.79 26.77 10.87
CA SER A 79 0.41 26.34 11.01
C SER A 79 0.32 25.27 12.10
N PRO A 80 0.27 25.67 13.39
CA PRO A 80 0.15 24.70 14.47
C PRO A 80 -1.09 23.83 14.25
N PRO A 81 -1.03 22.53 14.55
CA PRO A 81 -2.18 21.66 14.39
C PRO A 81 -3.31 22.14 15.29
N ASP A 82 -4.37 22.70 14.70
CA ASP A 82 -5.59 23.07 15.41
C ASP A 82 -6.57 21.90 15.42
N ARG A 83 -7.02 21.47 16.61
CA ARG A 83 -7.96 20.34 16.73
C ARG A 83 -9.21 20.80 17.50
N PRO A 84 -10.43 20.56 16.97
CA PRO A 84 -10.72 19.97 15.66
C PRO A 84 -10.32 20.91 14.50
N TRP A 85 -9.82 20.35 13.39
CA TRP A 85 -9.41 21.15 12.23
C TRP A 85 -10.56 21.99 11.68
N LYS A 86 -10.27 23.25 11.37
CA LYS A 86 -11.19 24.11 10.60
C LYS A 86 -11.54 23.46 9.27
N LYS A 87 -12.74 23.75 8.77
CA LYS A 87 -13.25 23.24 7.49
C LYS A 87 -12.27 23.50 6.32
N ALA A 88 -11.67 24.69 6.29
CA ALA A 88 -10.68 25.04 5.26
C ALA A 88 -9.44 24.14 5.33
N THR A 89 -8.86 23.95 6.52
CA THR A 89 -7.72 23.04 6.74
C THR A 89 -8.05 21.61 6.32
N ARG A 90 -9.23 21.11 6.70
CA ARG A 90 -9.70 19.77 6.29
C ARG A 90 -9.75 19.64 4.77
N GLN A 91 -10.30 20.64 4.07
CA GLN A 91 -10.38 20.61 2.61
C GLN A 91 -8.98 20.59 1.98
N THR A 92 -8.06 21.43 2.44
CA THR A 92 -6.68 21.47 1.94
C THR A 92 -5.99 20.11 2.09
N LEU A 93 -6.11 19.47 3.26
CA LEU A 93 -5.51 18.15 3.51
C LEU A 93 -6.15 17.06 2.64
N LEU A 94 -7.47 17.07 2.46
CA LEU A 94 -8.16 16.13 1.58
C LEU A 94 -7.74 16.29 0.11
N GLU A 95 -7.55 17.52 -0.35
CA GLU A 95 -7.02 17.80 -1.68
C GLU A 95 -5.58 17.30 -1.83
N LEU A 96 -4.73 17.48 -0.81
CA LEU A 96 -3.36 16.96 -0.83
C LEU A 96 -3.35 15.43 -0.93
N ALA A 97 -4.13 14.74 -0.10
CA ALA A 97 -4.29 13.28 -0.17
C ALA A 97 -4.79 12.83 -1.54
N ARG A 98 -5.72 13.57 -2.16
CA ARG A 98 -6.19 13.31 -3.53
C ARG A 98 -5.09 13.46 -4.57
N LYS A 99 -4.27 14.51 -4.48
CA LYS A 99 -3.15 14.72 -5.40
C LYS A 99 -2.13 13.59 -5.33
N ARG A 100 -1.83 13.09 -4.12
CA ARG A 100 -0.93 11.92 -3.94
C ARG A 100 -1.46 10.67 -4.64
N MET A 101 -2.75 10.37 -4.48
CA MET A 101 -3.39 9.24 -5.17
C MET A 101 -3.29 9.36 -6.70
N LEU A 102 -3.54 10.57 -7.23
CA LEU A 102 -3.44 10.84 -8.66
C LEU A 102 -2.00 10.69 -9.15
N ALA A 103 -1.00 11.22 -8.43
CA ALA A 103 0.41 11.09 -8.79
C ALA A 103 0.84 9.62 -8.89
N VAL A 104 0.43 8.77 -7.94
CA VAL A 104 0.68 7.32 -8.00
C VAL A 104 -0.01 6.70 -9.21
N LYS A 105 -1.30 6.98 -9.42
CA LYS A 105 -2.06 6.43 -10.55
C LYS A 105 -1.43 6.82 -11.88
N GLU A 106 -1.12 8.10 -12.07
CA GLU A 106 -0.52 8.63 -13.29
C GLU A 106 0.85 8.01 -13.56
N ALA A 107 1.68 7.82 -12.53
CA ALA A 107 2.98 7.16 -12.68
C ALA A 107 2.84 5.69 -13.13
N LEU A 108 1.90 4.93 -12.55
CA LEU A 108 1.65 3.54 -12.95
C LEU A 108 1.07 3.44 -14.38
N VAL A 109 0.17 4.36 -14.76
CA VAL A 109 -0.36 4.43 -16.13
C VAL A 109 0.73 4.79 -17.13
N ALA A 110 1.58 5.77 -16.80
CA ALA A 110 2.71 6.15 -17.64
C ALA A 110 3.72 4.99 -17.81
N ALA A 111 3.80 4.09 -16.84
CA ALA A 111 4.59 2.86 -16.91
C ALA A 111 3.89 1.69 -17.64
N GLY A 112 2.69 1.90 -18.19
CA GLY A 112 1.99 0.94 -19.04
C GLY A 112 0.94 0.08 -18.33
N ILE A 113 0.57 0.40 -17.09
CA ILE A 113 -0.57 -0.26 -16.43
C ILE A 113 -1.90 0.35 -16.92
N GLU A 114 -2.84 -0.50 -17.33
CA GLU A 114 -4.17 -0.07 -17.75
C GLU A 114 -4.91 0.70 -16.65
N ALA A 115 -5.48 1.85 -17.01
CA ALA A 115 -6.07 2.78 -16.04
C ALA A 115 -7.32 2.24 -15.33
N ASP A 116 -7.98 1.23 -15.90
CA ASP A 116 -9.15 0.54 -15.35
C ASP A 116 -8.79 -0.51 -14.27
N ARG A 117 -7.50 -0.83 -14.12
CA ARG A 117 -6.97 -1.65 -13.02
C ARG A 117 -6.65 -0.85 -11.76
N LEU A 118 -6.69 0.49 -11.86
CA LEU A 118 -6.23 1.42 -10.82
C LEU A 118 -7.41 2.29 -10.33
N PHE A 119 -7.95 1.99 -9.16
CA PHE A 119 -9.07 2.72 -8.58
C PHE A 119 -8.59 3.70 -7.51
N LEU A 120 -9.29 4.83 -7.37
CA LEU A 120 -9.04 5.78 -6.28
C LEU A 120 -10.16 5.65 -5.26
N CYS A 121 -9.82 5.56 -3.97
CA CYS A 121 -10.81 5.65 -2.91
C CYS A 121 -11.05 7.11 -2.49
N GLN A 122 -11.83 7.31 -1.44
CA GLN A 122 -11.97 8.64 -0.85
C GLN A 122 -10.67 9.03 -0.12
N PRO A 123 -10.15 10.26 -0.30
CA PRO A 123 -9.01 10.75 0.46
C PRO A 123 -9.35 10.74 1.95
N GLN A 124 -8.39 10.36 2.77
CA GLN A 124 -8.57 10.21 4.21
C GLN A 124 -7.70 11.21 4.95
N LEU A 125 -8.23 11.69 6.08
CA LEU A 125 -7.44 12.48 7.00
C LEU A 125 -6.94 11.62 8.14
N GLY A 126 -5.73 11.89 8.57
CA GLY A 126 -5.17 11.21 9.73
C GLY A 126 -5.88 11.56 11.03
N GLU A 127 -6.16 10.56 11.86
CA GLU A 127 -6.54 10.80 13.25
C GLU A 127 -5.35 11.33 14.06
N GLU A 128 -5.60 11.81 15.28
CA GLU A 128 -4.54 12.41 16.12
C GLU A 128 -3.51 11.34 16.48
N GLY A 129 -2.22 11.63 16.27
CA GLY A 129 -1.15 10.90 16.96
C GLY A 129 -0.11 10.17 16.12
N LYS A 130 -0.13 10.29 14.78
CA LYS A 130 0.94 9.99 13.78
C LYS A 130 0.32 9.29 12.57
N VAL A 131 -0.20 10.06 11.63
CA VAL A 131 -0.53 9.52 10.32
C VAL A 131 0.53 9.96 9.34
N GLU A 132 1.18 8.97 8.75
CA GLU A 132 2.22 9.19 7.77
C GLU A 132 1.62 9.67 6.45
N PRO A 133 2.28 10.61 5.75
CA PRO A 133 1.91 11.03 4.41
C PRO A 133 2.14 9.86 3.43
N VAL A 134 1.09 9.09 3.16
CA VAL A 134 1.20 7.87 2.33
C VAL A 134 0.02 7.68 1.39
N VAL A 135 0.20 6.78 0.43
CA VAL A 135 -0.89 6.15 -0.33
C VAL A 135 -0.91 4.65 -0.01
N ASP A 136 -1.95 4.17 0.67
CA ASP A 136 -2.16 2.74 0.86
C ASP A 136 -2.63 2.10 -0.45
N ILE A 137 -2.26 0.82 -0.63
CA ILE A 137 -2.64 0.01 -1.78
C ILE A 137 -3.37 -1.23 -1.29
N TYR A 138 -4.61 -1.39 -1.75
CA TYR A 138 -5.44 -2.56 -1.48
C TYR A 138 -5.70 -3.33 -2.78
N LEU A 139 -5.95 -4.64 -2.67
CA LEU A 139 -6.41 -5.50 -3.77
C LEU A 139 -7.93 -5.49 -3.87
#